data_AF-A0A377W1H1-F1
#
_entry.id   AF-A0A377W1H1-F1
#
_cell.length_a   1.000
_cell.length_b   1.000
_cell.length_c   1.000
_cell.angle_alpha   90.00
_cell.angle_beta   90.00
_cell.angle_gamma   90.00
#
_symmetry.space_group_name_H-M   'P 1'
#
loop_
_entity.id
_entity.type
_entity.pdbx_description
1 polymer ?
#
loop_
_entity_poly.entity_id
_entity_poly.type
_entity_poly.pdbx_seq_one_letter_code
_entity_poly.pdbx_strand_id
1 'polypeptide(L)'
;MFRLDAGDSNDLRVLLTSAQLPNDRESLFTLNIKVIPANTAPAGENILQFAIKNQLKLIYRPAGLPGSALDAAQHLRWRISGNHLQAENASPIM
;
A
#
# COMPACT_ATOMS: atom_id res chain seq x y z
N MET A 1 13.65 -2.41 -13.39
CA MET A 1 12.55 -2.47 -14.38
C MET A 1 12.72 -3.76 -15.14
N PHE A 2 11.66 -4.55 -15.31
CA PHE A 2 11.71 -5.87 -15.95
C PHE A 2 10.50 -6.02 -16.88
N ARG A 3 10.65 -6.88 -17.89
CA ARG A 3 9.56 -7.30 -18.78
C ARG A 3 8.92 -8.55 -18.19
N LEU A 4 7.61 -8.68 -18.37
CA LEU A 4 6.82 -9.82 -17.93
C LEU A 4 5.99 -10.26 -19.14
N ASP A 5 6.18 -11.49 -19.62
CA ASP A 5 5.38 -12.03 -20.72
C ASP A 5 4.13 -12.76 -20.18
N ALA A 6 3.25 -13.23 -21.06
CA ALA A 6 2.00 -13.85 -20.65
C ALA A 6 2.25 -15.15 -19.89
N GLY A 7 1.73 -15.24 -18.66
CA GLY A 7 1.90 -16.40 -17.77
C GLY A 7 3.13 -16.32 -16.85
N ASP A 8 3.99 -15.32 -17.05
CA ASP A 8 5.15 -15.10 -16.18
C ASP A 8 4.74 -14.52 -14.83
N SER A 9 5.50 -14.86 -13.79
CA SER A 9 5.45 -14.24 -12.48
C SER A 9 6.83 -13.71 -12.10
N ASN A 10 6.88 -12.67 -11.28
CA ASN A 10 8.14 -12.16 -10.75
C ASN A 10 7.97 -11.76 -9.29
N ASP A 11 9.01 -12.07 -8.50
CA ASP A 11 9.06 -11.73 -7.09
C ASP A 11 9.60 -10.31 -6.90
N LEU A 12 8.86 -9.49 -6.16
CA LEU A 12 9.29 -8.16 -5.80
C LEU A 12 9.96 -8.20 -4.43
N ARG A 13 11.24 -7.86 -4.39
CA ARG A 13 11.98 -7.69 -3.13
C ARG A 13 11.89 -6.25 -2.65
N VAL A 14 11.33 -6.06 -1.45
CA VAL A 14 11.28 -4.77 -0.75
C VAL A 14 12.40 -4.74 0.29
N LEU A 15 13.20 -3.67 0.28
CA LEU A 15 14.30 -3.45 1.21
C LEU A 15 14.05 -2.14 1.97
N LEU A 16 14.16 -2.20 3.30
CA LEU A 16 14.17 -1.00 4.12
C LEU A 16 15.56 -0.36 4.03
N THR A 17 15.66 0.80 3.39
CA THR A 17 16.93 1.55 3.22
C THR A 17 17.05 2.76 4.16
N SER A 18 15.97 3.14 4.84
CA SER A 18 15.96 4.21 5.85
C SER A 18 16.40 3.67 7.20
N ALA A 19 17.30 4.39 7.87
CA ALA A 19 17.84 4.00 9.17
C ALA A 19 16.94 4.38 10.36
N GLN A 20 15.90 5.21 10.17
CA GLN A 20 15.08 5.70 11.27
C GLN A 20 13.61 5.77 10.88
N LEU A 21 12.87 4.73 11.28
CA LEU A 21 11.42 4.76 11.35
C LEU A 21 11.00 4.86 12.82
N PRO A 22 9.80 5.39 13.12
CA PRO A 22 9.24 5.33 14.46
C PRO A 22 9.25 3.88 14.97
N ASN A 23 9.75 3.67 16.19
CA ASN A 23 9.77 2.37 16.85
C ASN A 23 8.54 2.15 17.76
N ASP A 24 7.73 3.19 17.96
CA ASP A 24 6.56 3.21 18.84
C ASP A 24 5.23 3.01 18.10
N ARG A 25 5.25 2.94 16.76
CA ARG A 25 4.04 2.80 15.92
C ARG A 25 4.34 2.25 14.53
N GLU A 26 3.31 1.74 13.88
CA GLU A 26 3.38 1.37 12.48
C GLU A 26 3.57 2.58 11.56
N SER A 27 4.29 2.37 10.46
CA SER A 27 4.48 3.36 9.41
C SER A 27 3.80 2.91 8.12
N LEU A 28 2.98 3.80 7.52
CA LEU A 28 2.29 3.53 6.28
C LEU A 28 3.08 4.06 5.08
N PHE A 29 3.39 3.16 4.16
CA PHE A 29 3.92 3.46 2.84
C PHE A 29 2.93 3.04 1.76
N THR A 30 3.17 3.53 0.56
CA THR A 30 2.45 3.11 -0.64
C THR A 30 3.40 2.41 -1.59
N LEU A 31 3.13 1.14 -1.90
CA LEU A 31 3.77 0.44 -3.00
C LEU A 31 3.03 0.74 -4.30
N ASN A 32 3.73 1.35 -5.26
CA ASN A 32 3.18 1.69 -6.57
C ASN A 32 3.77 0.75 -7.63
N ILE A 33 2.92 -0.09 -8.22
CA ILE A 33 3.29 -1.00 -9.30
C ILE A 33 2.63 -0.49 -10.58
N LYS A 34 3.44 -0.11 -11.57
CA LYS A 34 2.97 0.37 -12.87
C LYS A 34 3.21 -0.71 -13.91
N VAL A 35 2.15 -1.12 -14.59
CA VAL A 35 2.19 -2.04 -15.72
C VAL A 35 2.02 -1.21 -16.99
N ILE A 36 3.05 -1.23 -17.83
CA ILE A 36 3.10 -0.49 -19.08
C ILE A 36 2.96 -1.51 -20.21
N PRO A 37 1.85 -1.49 -20.97
CA PRO A 37 1.69 -2.42 -22.10
C PRO A 37 2.67 -2.06 -23.22
N ALA A 38 3.08 -3.07 -23.99
CA ALA A 38 3.79 -2.83 -25.24
C ALA A 38 2.84 -2.16 -26.25
N ASN A 39 3.36 -1.21 -27.03
CA ASN A 39 2.60 -0.66 -28.15
C ASN A 39 2.63 -1.64 -29.31
N THR A 40 1.51 -2.31 -29.57
CA THR A 40 1.36 -3.28 -30.66
C THR A 40 0.47 -2.77 -31.80
N ALA A 41 0.09 -1.48 -31.80
CA ALA A 41 -0.80 -0.95 -32.80
C ALA A 41 -0.09 -0.71 -34.14
N PRO A 42 -0.75 -0.99 -35.28
CA PRO A 42 -0.26 -0.63 -36.61
C PRO A 42 -0.05 0.89 -36.75
N ALA A 43 0.96 1.29 -37.53
CA ALA A 43 1.23 2.70 -37.81
C ALA A 43 0.05 3.34 -38.55
N GLY A 44 -0.45 4.46 -38.03
CA GLY A 44 -1.55 5.24 -38.63
C GLY A 44 -2.93 4.98 -38.03
N GLU A 45 -3.06 4.06 -37.06
CA GLU A 45 -4.34 3.82 -36.37
C GLU A 45 -4.45 4.61 -35.06
N ASN A 46 -5.66 5.12 -34.81
CA ASN A 46 -6.01 5.75 -33.54
C ASN A 46 -6.38 4.67 -32.52
N ILE A 47 -5.51 4.44 -31.55
CA ILE A 47 -5.70 3.44 -30.52
C ILE A 47 -5.70 4.05 -29.12
N LEU A 48 -6.62 3.58 -28.28
CA LEU A 48 -6.64 3.89 -26.86
C LEU A 48 -5.87 2.81 -26.09
N GLN A 49 -4.81 3.22 -25.40
CA GLN A 49 -4.03 2.34 -24.53
C GLN A 49 -4.32 2.60 -23.06
N PHE A 50 -4.42 1.52 -22.30
CA PHE A 50 -4.59 1.57 -20.85
C PHE A 50 -3.30 1.14 -20.16
N ALA A 51 -2.78 1.99 -19.27
CA ALA A 51 -1.76 1.61 -18.31
C ALA A 51 -2.42 1.33 -16.97
N ILE A 52 -2.07 0.21 -16.34
CA ILE A 52 -2.63 -0.17 -15.04
C ILE A 52 -1.64 0.24 -13.95
N LYS A 53 -2.13 0.95 -12.95
CA LYS A 53 -1.38 1.29 -11.74
C LYS A 53 -2.03 0.59 -10.54
N ASN A 54 -1.33 -0.36 -9.94
CA ASN A 54 -1.72 -0.93 -8.67
C ASN A 54 -1.07 -0.15 -7.53
N GLN A 55 -1.90 0.32 -6.60
CA GLN A 55 -1.47 1.07 -5.43
C GLN A 55 -1.84 0.28 -4.17
N LEU A 56 -0.84 -0.26 -3.49
CA LEU A 56 -1.01 -1.13 -2.35
C LEU A 56 -0.48 -0.45 -1.08
N LYS A 57 -1.19 -0.63 0.04
CA LYS A 57 -0.67 -0.23 1.35
C LYS A 57 0.49 -1.15 1.72
N LEU A 58 1.61 -0.56 2.12
CA LEU A 58 2.76 -1.26 2.67
C LEU A 58 2.96 -0.77 4.10
N ILE A 59 2.64 -1.63 5.07
CA ILE A 59 2.68 -1.28 6.49
C ILE A 59 3.98 -1.83 7.07
N TYR A 60 4.83 -0.95 7.60
CA TYR A 60 6.00 -1.34 8.37
C TYR A 60 5.63 -1.44 9.84
N ARG A 61 5.91 -2.59 10.44
CA ARG A 61 5.72 -2.85 11.86
C ARG A 61 7.08 -3.04 12.55
N PRO A 62 7.48 -2.13 13.47
CA PRO A 62 8.66 -2.32 14.30
C PRO A 62 8.55 -3.61 15.12
N ALA A 63 9.69 -4.27 15.35
CA ALA A 63 9.74 -5.41 16.26
C ALA A 63 9.43 -4.96 17.69
N GLY A 64 8.70 -5.79 18.44
CA GLY A 64 8.36 -5.52 19.85
C GLY A 64 7.17 -4.59 20.08
N LEU A 65 6.49 -4.14 19.01
CA LEU A 65 5.25 -3.37 19.16
C LEU A 65 4.15 -4.25 19.78
N PRO A 66 3.49 -3.82 20.87
CA PRO A 66 2.52 -4.65 21.57
C PRO A 66 1.19 -4.74 20.80
N GLY A 67 0.55 -5.91 20.91
CA GLY A 67 -0.76 -6.17 20.33
C GLY A 67 -0.75 -6.64 18.88
N SER A 68 -1.94 -6.95 18.36
CA SER A 68 -2.17 -7.34 16.97
C SER A 68 -3.13 -6.38 16.27
N ALA A 69 -3.24 -6.47 14.95
CA ALA A 69 -4.25 -5.72 14.19
C ALA A 69 -5.68 -6.05 14.64
N LEU A 70 -5.93 -7.29 15.08
CA LEU A 70 -7.22 -7.68 15.61
C LEU A 70 -7.50 -7.03 16.97
N ASP A 71 -6.50 -6.95 17.84
CA ASP A 71 -6.63 -6.28 19.14
C ASP A 71 -6.80 -4.76 18.99
N ALA A 72 -6.11 -4.17 18.01
CA ALA A 72 -6.20 -2.74 17.70
C ALA A 72 -7.62 -2.31 17.32
N ALA A 73 -8.33 -3.13 16.54
CA ALA A 73 -9.70 -2.86 16.13
C ALA A 73 -10.67 -2.73 17.32
N GLN A 74 -10.43 -3.45 18.41
CA GLN A 74 -11.25 -3.38 19.63
C GLN A 74 -11.06 -2.07 20.40
N HIS A 75 -9.92 -1.40 20.22
CA HIS A 75 -9.58 -0.14 20.91
C HIS A 75 -10.06 1.11 20.16
N LEU A 76 -10.77 0.93 19.04
CA LEU A 76 -11.31 2.05 18.27
C LEU A 76 -12.41 2.76 19.05
N ARG A 77 -12.20 4.04 19.36
CA ARG A 77 -13.20 4.87 20.02
C ARG A 77 -14.00 5.65 18.99
N TRP A 78 -15.31 5.74 19.21
CA TRP A 78 -16.21 6.48 18.35
C TRP A 78 -16.77 7.69 19.10
N ARG A 79 -16.78 8.85 18.45
CA ARG A 79 -17.36 10.07 19.00
C ARG A 79 -18.20 10.78 17.95
N ILE A 80 -19.40 11.22 18.34
CA ILE A 80 -20.22 12.10 17.51
C ILE A 80 -19.83 13.55 17.85
N SER A 81 -19.54 14.34 16.82
CA SER A 81 -19.22 15.77 16.94
C SER A 81 -20.04 16.55 15.92
N GLY A 82 -21.15 17.16 16.40
CA GLY A 82 -22.15 17.75 15.52
C GLY A 82 -22.78 16.67 14.63
N ASN A 83 -22.64 16.82 13.31
CA ASN A 83 -23.14 15.86 12.32
C ASN A 83 -22.06 14.89 11.80
N HIS A 84 -20.88 14.84 12.42
CA HIS A 84 -19.80 13.95 12.01
C HIS A 84 -19.58 12.81 13.01
N LEU A 85 -19.33 11.61 12.49
CA LEU A 85 -18.81 10.48 13.26
C LEU A 85 -17.29 10.47 13.17
N GLN A 86 -16.61 10.57 14.31
CA GLN A 86 -15.16 10.51 14.42
C GLN A 86 -14.75 9.13 14.95
N ALA A 87 -13.76 8.53 14.29
CA ALA A 87 -13.10 7.32 14.73
C ALA A 87 -11.70 7.69 15.26
N GLU A 88 -11.41 7.34 16.50
CA GLU A 88 -10.13 7.61 17.15
C GLU A 88 -9.43 6.28 17.43
N ASN A 89 -8.36 6.01 16.68
CA ASN A 89 -7.48 4.87 16.94
C ASN A 89 -6.37 5.32 17.91
N ALA A 90 -6.44 4.86 19.16
CA ALA A 90 -5.43 5.14 20.18
C ALA A 90 -4.31 4.09 20.26
N SER A 91 -4.37 3.07 19.40
CA SER A 91 -3.36 2.02 19.32
C SER A 91 -2.24 2.43 18.35
N PRO A 92 -1.05 1.84 18.47
CA PRO A 92 0.05 2.09 17.56
C PRO A 92 -0.04 1.30 16.23
N ILE A 93 -1.14 0.56 16.01
CA ILE A 93 -1.35 -0.37 14.88
C ILE A 93 -2.47 0.17 13.98
N MET A 94 -2.30 0.08 12.65
CA MET A 94 -3.23 0.56 11.62
C MET A 94 -4.20 -0.49 11.08
#